data_AF-D4U212-F1
#
_entry.id   AF-D4U212-F1
#
_cell.length_a   1.000
_cell.length_b   1.000
_cell.length_c   1.000
_cell.angle_alpha   90.00
_cell.angle_beta   90.00
_cell.angle_gamma   90.00
#
_symmetry.space_group_name_H-M   'P 1'
#
loop_
_entity.id
_entity.type
_entity.pdbx_description
1 polymer ?
#
loop_
_entity_poly.entity_id
_entity_poly.type
_entity_poly.pdbx_seq_one_letter_code
_entity_poly.pdbx_strand_id
1 'polypeptide(L)'
;MRGDEARATLEALGKVDISFKDESGKKMVLDVTNWTVTSQTPKAGATLSKGAKVTLFVHHDTDDAEPTDTPTTEAPPTTDPKTDDVPREHRKALKTAENYSKRLHMSKQGIYDQLISEAEGFSPEAAQYAIDNIQADWNANALAKAKEYEKSLNMSDEAIREQLVSEYGEQFTQEEADYAISHLDD
;
A
#
# COMPACT_ATOMS: atom_id res chain seq x y z
N MET A 1 -0.24 -19.76 19.63
CA MET A 1 1.20 -20.09 19.53
C MET A 1 1.86 -18.89 18.90
N ARG A 2 2.94 -18.38 19.50
CA ARG A 2 3.62 -17.22 18.92
C ARG A 2 4.35 -17.63 17.64
N GLY A 3 4.53 -16.68 16.72
CA GLY A 3 5.09 -16.92 15.39
C GLY A 3 6.53 -17.44 15.44
N ASP A 4 7.31 -16.98 16.41
CA ASP A 4 8.65 -17.47 16.73
C ASP A 4 8.65 -18.93 17.22
N GLU A 5 7.73 -19.30 18.11
CA GLU A 5 7.56 -20.68 18.59
C GLU A 5 7.13 -21.63 17.46
N ALA A 6 6.23 -21.18 16.59
CA ALA A 6 5.77 -21.94 15.44
C ALA A 6 6.89 -22.17 14.43
N ARG A 7 7.74 -21.16 14.20
CA ARG A 7 8.93 -21.26 13.36
C ARG A 7 9.90 -22.30 13.90
N ALA A 8 10.27 -22.20 15.17
CA ALA A 8 11.20 -23.13 15.81
C ALA A 8 10.69 -24.58 15.74
N THR A 9 9.39 -24.78 15.94
CA THR A 9 8.76 -26.11 15.85
C THR A 9 8.83 -26.68 14.44
N LEU A 10 8.55 -25.89 13.39
CA LEU A 10 8.63 -26.34 12.01
C LEU A 10 10.08 -26.56 11.53
N GLU A 11 11.02 -25.72 11.97
CA GLU A 11 12.44 -25.91 11.68
C GLU A 11 12.98 -27.20 12.31
N ALA A 12 12.53 -27.55 13.53
CA ALA A 12 12.88 -28.80 14.20
C ALA A 12 12.36 -30.06 13.48
N LEU A 13 11.26 -29.94 12.71
CA LEU A 13 10.75 -31.04 11.86
C LEU A 13 11.64 -31.28 10.63
N GLY A 14 12.41 -30.28 10.21
CA GLY A 14 13.43 -30.35 9.17
C GLY A 14 12.90 -30.55 7.74
N LYS A 15 13.57 -29.95 6.75
CA LYS A 15 13.31 -30.13 5.31
C LYS A 15 11.90 -29.72 4.85
N VAL A 16 11.36 -28.63 5.40
CA VAL A 16 10.14 -27.96 4.93
C VAL A 16 10.46 -26.51 4.55
N ASP A 17 9.77 -25.99 3.52
CA ASP A 17 9.87 -24.58 3.13
C ASP A 17 8.84 -23.78 3.93
N ILE A 18 9.31 -22.92 4.83
CA ILE A 18 8.47 -22.23 5.82
C ILE A 18 8.27 -20.78 5.37
N SER A 19 7.01 -20.38 5.17
CA SER A 19 6.65 -19.00 4.87
C SER A 19 5.62 -18.49 5.85
N PHE A 20 5.85 -17.30 6.41
CA PHE A 20 4.88 -16.61 7.23
C PHE A 20 4.22 -15.52 6.42
N LYS A 21 2.92 -15.39 6.60
CA LYS A 21 2.10 -14.39 5.96
C LYS A 21 1.18 -13.76 6.98
N ASP A 22 0.70 -12.56 6.69
CA ASP A 22 -0.39 -11.96 7.45
C ASP A 22 -1.64 -12.88 7.43
N GLU A 23 -2.62 -12.61 8.30
CA GLU A 23 -3.87 -13.37 8.36
C GLU A 23 -4.58 -13.46 7.01
N SER A 24 -4.38 -12.46 6.15
CA SER A 24 -4.93 -12.38 4.80
C SER A 24 -4.16 -13.20 3.75
N GLY A 25 -2.96 -13.71 4.07
CA GLY A 25 -2.12 -14.43 3.11
C GLY A 25 -1.48 -13.56 2.02
N LYS A 26 -1.54 -12.24 2.18
CA LYS A 26 -1.24 -11.24 1.17
C LYS A 26 0.17 -10.68 1.35
N LYS A 27 0.55 -10.35 2.58
CA LYS A 27 1.88 -9.85 2.92
C LYS A 27 2.74 -10.96 3.50
N MET A 28 3.98 -11.08 3.00
CA MET A 28 4.96 -11.99 3.59
C MET A 28 5.56 -11.34 4.85
N VAL A 29 5.49 -12.06 5.97
CA VAL A 29 5.95 -11.58 7.27
C VAL A 29 7.34 -12.18 7.51
N LEU A 30 8.37 -11.34 7.51
CA LEU A 30 9.76 -11.78 7.68
C LEU A 30 10.17 -11.84 9.17
N ASP A 31 9.62 -10.93 9.98
CA ASP A 31 9.79 -10.89 11.43
C ASP A 31 8.48 -11.23 12.14
N VAL A 32 8.49 -12.34 12.88
CA VAL A 32 7.32 -12.92 13.55
C VAL A 32 7.40 -12.85 15.07
N THR A 33 8.37 -12.09 15.60
CA THR A 33 8.69 -12.04 17.03
C THR A 33 7.54 -11.47 17.88
N ASN A 34 6.71 -10.61 17.29
CA ASN A 34 5.54 -9.99 17.92
C ASN A 34 4.20 -10.38 17.26
N TRP A 35 4.16 -11.54 16.61
CA TRP A 35 2.99 -11.99 15.87
C TRP A 35 2.47 -13.33 16.40
N THR A 36 1.17 -13.51 16.46
CA THR A 36 0.51 -14.75 16.86
C THR A 36 0.00 -15.52 15.64
N VAL A 37 0.25 -16.84 15.60
CA VAL A 37 -0.26 -17.70 14.52
C VAL A 37 -1.77 -17.90 14.67
N THR A 38 -2.52 -17.54 13.64
CA THR A 38 -3.98 -17.70 13.56
C THR A 38 -4.36 -18.96 12.78
N SER A 39 -3.62 -19.30 11.72
CA SER A 39 -3.88 -20.51 10.94
C SER A 39 -2.64 -21.02 10.21
N GLN A 40 -2.71 -22.25 9.70
CA GLN A 40 -1.62 -22.86 8.93
C GLN A 40 -2.15 -23.71 7.79
N THR A 41 -1.41 -23.71 6.68
CA THR A 41 -1.65 -24.56 5.52
C THR A 41 -0.36 -25.27 5.13
N PRO A 42 -0.31 -26.62 5.13
CA PRO A 42 -1.39 -27.57 5.46
C PRO A 42 -1.80 -27.55 6.94
N LYS A 43 -3.03 -28.00 7.23
CA LYS A 43 -3.58 -28.06 8.61
C LYS A 43 -2.68 -28.91 9.51
N ALA A 44 -2.52 -28.48 10.76
CA ALA A 44 -1.73 -29.19 11.77
C ALA A 44 -2.16 -30.66 11.87
N GLY A 45 -1.18 -31.57 11.86
CA GLY A 45 -1.41 -33.02 11.85
C GLY A 45 -1.50 -33.67 10.46
N ALA A 46 -1.45 -32.88 9.38
CA ALA A 46 -1.32 -33.43 8.03
C ALA A 46 0.06 -34.08 7.82
N THR A 47 0.11 -35.19 7.08
CA THR A 47 1.37 -35.87 6.74
C THR A 47 2.15 -35.03 5.72
N LEU A 48 3.31 -34.49 6.12
CA LEU A 48 4.16 -33.66 5.26
C LEU A 48 5.22 -34.50 4.55
N SER A 49 5.41 -34.25 3.26
CA SER A 49 6.47 -34.84 2.45
C SER A 49 7.74 -33.97 2.49
N LYS A 50 8.90 -34.58 2.20
CA LYS A 50 10.20 -33.91 2.18
C LYS A 50 10.19 -32.77 1.14
N GLY A 51 10.39 -31.53 1.58
CA GLY A 51 10.33 -30.33 0.74
C GLY A 51 8.92 -29.71 0.64
N ALA A 52 7.97 -30.14 1.46
CA ALA A 52 6.64 -29.54 1.49
C ALA A 52 6.72 -28.07 1.97
N LYS A 53 5.93 -27.22 1.31
CA LYS A 53 5.77 -25.82 1.69
C LYS A 53 4.69 -25.68 2.76
N VAL A 54 5.05 -25.07 3.87
CA VAL A 54 4.16 -24.79 4.99
C VAL A 54 4.01 -23.28 5.10
N THR A 55 2.79 -22.81 4.94
CA THR A 55 2.43 -21.40 5.09
C THR A 55 1.71 -21.19 6.41
N LEU A 56 2.28 -20.34 7.25
CA LEU A 56 1.69 -19.91 8.52
C LEU A 56 1.10 -18.51 8.34
N PHE A 57 -0.12 -18.34 8.81
CA PHE A 57 -0.82 -17.05 8.81
C PHE A 57 -0.73 -16.49 10.23
N VAL A 58 -0.29 -15.25 10.33
CA VAL A 58 0.01 -14.59 11.60
C VAL A 58 -0.69 -13.23 11.70
N HIS A 59 -1.06 -12.88 12.92
CA HIS A 59 -1.69 -11.62 13.29
C HIS A 59 -0.80 -10.85 14.26
N HIS A 60 -0.77 -9.51 14.18
CA HIS A 60 0.06 -8.67 15.04
C HIS A 60 -0.71 -8.28 16.29
N ASP A 61 -0.19 -8.58 17.47
CA ASP A 61 -0.93 -8.47 18.73
C ASP A 61 -1.02 -7.03 19.29
N THR A 62 -0.56 -5.99 18.57
CA THR A 62 -0.70 -4.60 19.04
C THR A 62 -1.99 -3.91 18.59
N ASP A 63 -2.98 -4.66 18.10
CA ASP A 63 -4.30 -4.15 17.73
C ASP A 63 -5.38 -4.51 18.77
N ASP A 64 -4.99 -4.73 20.03
CA ASP A 64 -5.89 -5.08 21.13
C ASP A 64 -5.87 -3.99 22.21
N ALA A 65 -6.77 -3.02 22.07
CA ALA A 65 -7.29 -2.21 23.16
C ALA A 65 -8.76 -1.80 22.88
N GLU A 66 -9.62 -2.79 23.09
CA GLU A 66 -11.01 -2.74 23.58
C GLU A 66 -12.21 -2.34 22.67
N PRO A 67 -13.41 -2.89 22.97
CA PRO A 67 -14.36 -3.38 21.96
C PRO A 67 -15.68 -2.59 21.92
N THR A 68 -16.45 -2.67 20.81
CA THR A 68 -17.91 -2.50 20.91
C THR A 68 -18.68 -3.28 19.83
N ASP A 69 -19.65 -4.03 20.34
CA ASP A 69 -20.68 -4.88 19.76
C ASP A 69 -21.46 -4.43 18.49
N THR A 70 -21.71 -5.43 17.62
CA THR A 70 -22.89 -5.67 16.72
C THR A 70 -23.04 -4.91 15.37
N PRO A 71 -23.78 -5.46 14.37
CA PRO A 71 -23.61 -6.74 13.67
C PRO A 71 -23.65 -6.61 12.10
N THR A 72 -23.04 -7.58 11.39
CA THR A 72 -23.29 -8.07 10.00
C THR A 72 -23.80 -7.10 8.91
N THR A 73 -23.06 -6.95 7.80
CA THR A 73 -23.62 -6.93 6.42
C THR A 73 -22.55 -7.28 5.36
N GLU A 74 -22.82 -8.38 4.65
CA GLU A 74 -22.39 -8.83 3.32
C GLU A 74 -21.05 -8.38 2.70
N ALA A 75 -20.14 -9.37 2.61
CA ALA A 75 -19.09 -9.42 1.60
C ALA A 75 -19.67 -9.53 0.18
N PRO A 76 -19.15 -8.82 -0.84
CA PRO A 76 -19.32 -9.25 -2.22
C PRO A 76 -18.41 -10.46 -2.49
N PRO A 77 -18.81 -11.38 -3.40
CA PRO A 77 -18.15 -12.66 -3.58
C PRO A 77 -16.76 -12.49 -4.22
N THR A 78 -15.80 -13.24 -3.67
CA THR A 78 -14.57 -13.66 -4.33
C THR A 78 -14.92 -14.35 -5.64
N THR A 79 -14.33 -13.90 -6.75
CA THR A 79 -14.39 -14.62 -8.03
C THR A 79 -13.02 -15.23 -8.31
N ASP A 80 -13.06 -16.55 -8.56
CA ASP A 80 -11.96 -17.40 -9.00
C ASP A 80 -11.21 -16.87 -10.24
N PRO A 81 -9.95 -17.30 -10.45
CA PRO A 81 -9.07 -16.76 -11.46
C PRO A 81 -9.35 -17.36 -12.85
N LYS A 82 -9.68 -16.49 -13.83
CA LYS A 82 -9.28 -16.57 -15.25
C LYS A 82 -9.97 -15.47 -16.07
N THR A 83 -9.21 -14.44 -16.42
CA THR A 83 -9.17 -13.73 -17.72
C THR A 83 -8.12 -12.63 -17.60
N ASP A 84 -7.37 -12.35 -18.67
CA ASP A 84 -6.44 -11.23 -18.83
C ASP A 84 -7.10 -9.83 -18.74
N ASP A 85 -8.18 -9.68 -17.95
CA ASP A 85 -8.92 -8.43 -17.80
C ASP A 85 -8.60 -7.77 -16.46
N VAL A 86 -8.24 -6.49 -16.52
CA VAL A 86 -7.86 -5.68 -15.36
C VAL A 86 -9.02 -5.63 -14.36
N PRO A 87 -8.80 -5.94 -13.06
CA PRO A 87 -9.88 -5.92 -12.07
C PRO A 87 -10.65 -4.59 -12.06
N ARG A 88 -11.97 -4.65 -11.82
CA ARG A 88 -12.84 -3.47 -11.81
C ARG A 88 -12.34 -2.38 -10.86
N GLU A 89 -11.83 -2.77 -9.69
CA GLU A 89 -11.27 -1.85 -8.70
C GLU A 89 -10.04 -1.12 -9.24
N HIS A 90 -9.13 -1.81 -9.92
CA HIS A 90 -7.91 -1.24 -10.51
C HIS A 90 -8.25 -0.18 -11.57
N ARG A 91 -9.26 -0.45 -12.41
CA ARG A 91 -9.76 0.55 -13.38
C ARG A 91 -10.37 1.78 -12.70
N LYS A 92 -11.05 1.60 -11.56
CA LYS A 92 -11.58 2.72 -10.78
C LYS A 92 -10.46 3.54 -10.14
N ALA A 93 -9.52 2.88 -9.48
CA ALA A 93 -8.36 3.52 -8.86
C ALA A 93 -7.56 4.33 -9.91
N LEU A 94 -7.32 3.77 -11.09
CA LEU A 94 -6.66 4.49 -12.19
C LEU A 94 -7.42 5.76 -12.58
N LYS A 95 -8.74 5.68 -12.74
CA LYS A 95 -9.55 6.86 -13.09
C LYS A 95 -9.58 7.91 -11.98
N THR A 96 -9.58 7.48 -10.72
CA THR A 96 -9.47 8.39 -9.56
C THR A 96 -8.09 9.05 -9.54
N ALA A 97 -7.01 8.29 -9.72
CA ALA A 97 -5.64 8.80 -9.80
C ALA A 97 -5.49 9.86 -10.90
N GLU A 98 -6.02 9.59 -12.10
CA GLU A 98 -6.03 10.56 -13.19
C GLU A 98 -6.76 11.86 -12.81
N ASN A 99 -7.88 11.77 -12.09
CA ASN A 99 -8.59 12.96 -11.64
C ASN A 99 -7.77 13.76 -10.62
N TYR A 100 -7.10 13.09 -9.68
CA TYR A 100 -6.25 13.76 -8.71
C TYR A 100 -5.08 14.47 -9.37
N SER A 101 -4.37 13.81 -10.28
CA SER A 101 -3.31 14.46 -11.06
C SER A 101 -3.85 15.65 -11.86
N LYS A 102 -4.97 15.49 -12.58
CA LYS A 102 -5.48 16.54 -13.48
C LYS A 102 -6.09 17.73 -12.76
N ARG A 103 -6.73 17.52 -11.61
CA ARG A 103 -7.52 18.56 -10.92
C ARG A 103 -6.82 19.13 -9.70
N LEU A 104 -6.06 18.30 -8.99
CA LEU A 104 -5.37 18.70 -7.77
C LEU A 104 -3.85 18.77 -7.95
N HIS A 105 -3.33 18.38 -9.12
CA HIS A 105 -1.90 18.43 -9.42
C HIS A 105 -1.03 17.71 -8.37
N MET A 106 -1.55 16.61 -7.82
CA MET A 106 -0.86 15.87 -6.78
C MET A 106 0.37 15.12 -7.34
N SER A 107 1.34 14.85 -6.46
CA SER A 107 2.48 14.01 -6.78
C SER A 107 2.10 12.54 -6.95
N LYS A 108 3.02 11.77 -7.51
CA LYS A 108 2.86 10.32 -7.65
C LYS A 108 2.64 9.64 -6.29
N GLN A 109 3.43 10.01 -5.28
CA GLN A 109 3.32 9.44 -3.94
C GLN A 109 2.05 9.90 -3.24
N GLY A 110 1.73 11.20 -3.30
CA GLY A 110 0.51 11.73 -2.69
C GLY A 110 -0.76 11.10 -3.27
N ILE A 111 -0.80 10.81 -4.58
CA ILE A 111 -1.94 10.08 -5.17
C ILE A 111 -2.01 8.65 -4.64
N TYR A 112 -0.88 7.95 -4.51
CA TYR A 112 -0.87 6.60 -3.94
C TYR A 112 -1.46 6.59 -2.53
N ASP A 113 -0.95 7.46 -1.66
CA ASP A 113 -1.36 7.57 -0.27
C ASP A 113 -2.84 7.97 -0.15
N GLN A 114 -3.31 8.87 -1.02
CA GLN A 114 -4.72 9.25 -1.09
C GLN A 114 -5.63 8.10 -1.51
N LEU A 115 -5.22 7.28 -2.48
CA LEU A 115 -6.04 6.14 -2.95
C LEU A 115 -6.23 5.08 -1.86
N ILE A 116 -5.20 4.83 -1.05
CA ILE A 116 -5.27 3.86 0.06
C ILE A 116 -5.86 4.44 1.34
N SER A 117 -6.00 5.77 1.41
CA SER A 117 -6.61 6.44 2.56
C SER A 117 -8.07 6.01 2.77
N GLU A 118 -8.60 6.21 3.99
CA GLU A 118 -10.00 5.92 4.29
C GLU A 118 -11.00 6.70 3.42
N ALA A 119 -10.57 7.85 2.84
CA ALA A 119 -11.42 8.66 1.99
C ALA A 119 -11.77 7.96 0.66
N GLU A 120 -10.80 7.25 0.06
CA GLU A 120 -10.99 6.54 -1.21
C GLU A 120 -11.15 5.02 -1.01
N GLY A 121 -10.40 4.45 -0.06
CA GLY A 121 -10.53 3.07 0.40
C GLY A 121 -10.15 2.02 -0.64
N PHE A 122 -9.28 2.33 -1.59
CA PHE A 122 -8.80 1.33 -2.56
C PHE A 122 -7.77 0.40 -1.91
N SER A 123 -7.74 -0.85 -2.38
CA SER A 123 -6.67 -1.77 -2.00
C SER A 123 -5.29 -1.24 -2.46
N PRO A 124 -4.21 -1.50 -1.70
CA PRO A 124 -2.85 -1.12 -2.09
C PRO A 124 -2.44 -1.61 -3.49
N GLU A 125 -2.94 -2.76 -3.92
CA GLU A 125 -2.68 -3.32 -5.25
C GLU A 125 -3.40 -2.53 -6.35
N ALA A 126 -4.65 -2.11 -6.10
CA ALA A 126 -5.38 -1.25 -7.03
C ALA A 126 -4.74 0.14 -7.13
N ALA A 127 -4.28 0.69 -6.00
CA ALA A 127 -3.54 1.96 -5.96
C ALA A 127 -2.19 1.85 -6.68
N GLN A 128 -1.41 0.80 -6.44
CA GLN A 128 -0.16 0.56 -7.15
C GLN A 128 -0.39 0.40 -8.66
N TYR A 129 -1.40 -0.39 -9.05
CA TYR A 129 -1.79 -0.50 -10.45
C TYR A 129 -2.12 0.86 -11.06
N ALA A 130 -2.88 1.71 -10.35
CA ALA A 130 -3.22 3.05 -10.82
C ALA A 130 -1.96 3.89 -11.06
N ILE A 131 -1.01 3.87 -10.12
CA ILE A 131 0.23 4.64 -10.16
C ILE A 131 1.20 4.14 -11.23
N ASP A 132 1.19 2.83 -11.54
CA ASP A 132 2.03 2.25 -12.59
C ASP A 132 1.46 2.49 -14.00
N ASN A 133 0.15 2.72 -14.11
CA ASN A 133 -0.55 2.85 -15.40
C ASN A 133 -1.03 4.27 -15.72
N ILE A 134 -1.02 5.18 -14.74
CA ILE A 134 -1.37 6.58 -14.95
C ILE A 134 -0.34 7.24 -15.87
N GLN A 135 -0.84 7.96 -16.87
CA GLN A 135 -0.03 8.84 -17.70
C GLN A 135 -0.26 10.28 -17.24
N ALA A 136 0.68 10.78 -16.45
CA ALA A 136 0.69 12.14 -15.93
C ALA A 136 2.04 12.78 -16.18
N ASP A 137 2.02 14.10 -16.39
CA ASP A 137 3.23 14.91 -16.40
C ASP A 137 3.46 15.42 -14.97
N TRP A 138 4.32 14.71 -14.24
CA TRP A 138 4.59 15.00 -12.84
C TRP A 138 5.34 16.32 -12.64
N ASN A 139 6.17 16.70 -13.61
CA ASN A 139 6.83 18.00 -13.64
C ASN A 139 5.81 19.12 -13.81
N ALA A 140 4.82 18.95 -14.69
CA ALA A 140 3.72 19.90 -14.82
C ALA A 140 2.85 19.98 -13.56
N ASN A 141 2.60 18.85 -12.88
CA ASN A 141 1.89 18.85 -11.59
C ASN A 141 2.67 19.62 -10.52
N ALA A 142 3.97 19.36 -10.37
CA ALA A 142 4.83 20.06 -9.42
C ALA A 142 4.86 21.56 -9.70
N LEU A 143 4.99 21.96 -10.98
CA LEU A 143 4.94 23.36 -11.38
C LEU A 143 3.60 24.02 -11.04
N ALA A 144 2.48 23.33 -11.28
CA ALA A 144 1.16 23.85 -10.95
C ALA A 144 1.00 24.07 -9.43
N LYS A 145 1.47 23.13 -8.60
CA LYS A 145 1.51 23.28 -7.13
C LYS A 145 2.44 24.41 -6.69
N ALA A 146 3.60 24.55 -7.33
CA ALA A 146 4.53 25.64 -7.06
C ALA A 146 3.87 27.01 -7.32
N LYS A 147 3.24 27.19 -8.48
CA LYS A 147 2.50 28.42 -8.85
C LYS A 147 1.32 28.67 -7.90
N GLU A 148 0.65 27.62 -7.42
CA GLU A 148 -0.40 27.74 -6.41
C GLU A 148 0.17 28.29 -5.09
N TYR A 149 1.27 27.75 -4.59
CA TYR A 149 1.88 28.18 -3.33
C TYR A 149 2.47 29.58 -3.40
N GLU A 150 3.13 29.91 -4.50
CA GLU A 150 3.59 31.27 -4.79
C GLU A 150 2.42 32.25 -4.74
N LYS A 151 1.34 31.99 -5.48
CA LYS A 151 0.22 32.91 -5.61
C LYS A 151 -0.66 33.02 -4.37
N SER A 152 -0.91 31.91 -3.69
CA SER A 152 -1.85 31.86 -2.57
C SER A 152 -1.20 32.16 -1.23
N LEU A 153 0.06 31.74 -1.03
CA LEU A 153 0.78 31.86 0.23
C LEU A 153 1.96 32.85 0.17
N ASN A 154 2.33 33.36 -1.02
CA ASN A 154 3.49 34.25 -1.21
C ASN A 154 4.78 33.64 -0.64
N MET A 155 4.93 32.33 -0.79
CA MET A 155 6.10 31.60 -0.34
C MET A 155 7.31 31.91 -1.23
N SER A 156 8.51 31.87 -0.65
CA SER A 156 9.75 31.94 -1.42
C SER A 156 10.00 30.63 -2.17
N ASP A 157 10.78 30.69 -3.25
CA ASP A 157 11.17 29.54 -4.06
C ASP A 157 11.70 28.37 -3.23
N GLU A 158 12.55 28.65 -2.22
CA GLU A 158 13.10 27.60 -1.36
C GLU A 158 12.02 26.99 -0.45
N ALA A 159 11.13 27.80 0.12
CA ALA A 159 10.04 27.29 0.93
C ALA A 159 9.05 26.46 0.09
N ILE A 160 8.82 26.85 -1.17
CA ILE A 160 8.02 26.08 -2.12
C ILE A 160 8.71 24.76 -2.42
N ARG A 161 10.02 24.76 -2.69
CA ARG A 161 10.79 23.52 -2.93
C ARG A 161 10.67 22.56 -1.76
N GLU A 162 10.92 23.04 -0.54
CA GLU A 162 10.80 22.26 0.69
C GLU A 162 9.38 21.70 0.85
N GLN A 163 8.35 22.51 0.60
CA GLN A 163 6.96 22.09 0.69
C GLN A 163 6.59 21.03 -0.35
N LEU A 164 7.11 21.13 -1.57
CA LEU A 164 6.86 20.16 -2.63
C LEU A 164 7.43 18.78 -2.28
N VAL A 165 8.61 18.71 -1.67
CA VAL A 165 9.26 17.42 -1.34
C VAL A 165 8.91 16.89 0.05
N SER A 166 8.32 17.72 0.91
CA SER A 166 8.02 17.38 2.29
C SER A 166 7.13 16.14 2.39
N GLU A 167 7.47 15.24 3.34
CA GLU A 167 6.69 14.05 3.68
C GLU A 167 5.26 14.38 4.13
N TYR A 168 5.07 15.55 4.73
CA TYR A 168 3.77 16.07 5.16
C TYR A 168 3.17 17.08 4.18
N GLY A 169 3.88 17.36 3.08
CA GLY A 169 3.48 18.30 2.04
C GLY A 169 3.00 17.55 0.81
N GLU A 170 3.61 17.84 -0.34
CA GLU A 170 3.17 17.26 -1.61
C GLU A 170 3.90 15.98 -2.00
N GLN A 171 5.00 15.61 -1.34
CA GLN A 171 5.77 14.38 -1.60
C GLN A 171 6.19 14.18 -3.09
N PHE A 172 6.49 15.27 -3.80
CA PHE A 172 7.18 15.19 -5.10
C PHE A 172 8.61 14.70 -4.92
N THR A 173 9.19 14.16 -6.00
CA THR A 173 10.63 13.91 -6.04
C THR A 173 11.40 15.23 -6.04
N GLN A 174 12.67 15.17 -5.63
CA GLN A 174 13.53 16.34 -5.64
C GLN A 174 13.67 16.92 -7.05
N GLU A 175 13.78 16.06 -8.06
CA GLU A 175 13.90 16.46 -9.45
C GLU A 175 12.66 17.19 -9.98
N GLU A 176 11.46 16.75 -9.60
CA GLU A 176 10.19 17.41 -9.97
C GLU A 176 10.04 18.76 -9.28
N ALA A 177 10.42 18.86 -8.00
CA ALA A 177 10.44 20.13 -7.28
C ALA A 177 11.46 21.09 -7.88
N ASP A 178 12.65 20.60 -8.24
CA ASP A 178 13.70 21.41 -8.87
C ASP A 178 13.27 21.92 -10.25
N TYR A 179 12.61 21.07 -11.02
CA TYR A 179 11.98 21.45 -12.29
C TYR A 179 10.95 22.56 -12.04
N ALA A 180 10.04 22.38 -11.08
CA ALA A 180 8.99 23.34 -10.78
C ALA A 180 9.56 24.73 -10.45
N ILE A 181 10.55 24.82 -9.56
CA ILE A 181 11.16 26.11 -9.20
C ILE A 181 11.84 26.77 -10.39
N SER A 182 12.56 26.00 -11.22
CA SER A 182 13.27 26.56 -12.38
C SER A 182 12.36 27.11 -13.48
N HIS A 183 11.05 26.78 -13.45
CA HIS A 183 10.06 27.23 -14.43
C HIS A 183 8.93 28.07 -13.78
N LEU A 184 9.09 28.52 -12.53
CA LEU A 184 8.06 29.32 -11.84
C LEU A 184 7.76 30.63 -12.55
N ASP A 185 8.80 31.32 -13.04
CA ASP A 185 8.73 32.63 -13.69
C ASP A 185 8.42 32.59 -15.21
N ASP A 186 8.17 31.41 -15.78
CA ASP A 186 7.84 31.21 -17.20
C ASP A 186 6.39 31.59 -17.57
#